data_AF-A0A951WS87-F1
#
_entry.id   AF-A0A951WS87-F1
#
_cell.length_a   1.000
_cell.length_b   1.000
_cell.length_c   1.000
_cell.angle_alpha   90.00
_cell.angle_beta   90.00
_cell.angle_gamma   90.00
#
_symmetry.space_group_name_H-M   'P 1'
#
loop_
_entity.id
_entity.type
_entity.pdbx_description
1 polymer ?
#
loop_
_entity_poly.entity_id
_entity_poly.type
_entity_poly.pdbx_seq_one_letter_code
_entity_poly.pdbx_strand_id
1 'polypeptide(L)'
;MTDLLYAVAHASGFRDLLIPAGRRLTRGWAAFPLTHDQPVALRWDTPPAAGAARLRVSVAIDERDARRVTVTLNGTGRTLGVLDIRYAHIFQPFELALSAGDASAAAEHGVTLHLGGGSTPLWLLHDPDGHHDLSRALMPHLLGPVDSPASGAFIDRLASLDSLQFFGWQEGCVLVGLRDLAGCGLLSADRADEAIRAHMAMFFDADGRLDYEDDWSRPRAGDIYGIECTLPFAVMAGVLPDHPAIHSALTFWRSLWEQHDGAIQDPDMLSAEGSYTVGYPLAVIGQQRGEPEWTAMALAQLRLRRALFDGERHALRILPDGTRTFVNWCRGVAWSLLGLTRTLAVIPDPPADLIHDVQRLGAWALAQRSGPLWPTFLDEPNTPVDTSGSAGIAAALALAARHGWLPDTARAAASETLDALHSTLTPDGFLGGVAQVNKAGEGLQRDPYRVISQFGMGLMAQVMAALAG
;
A
#
# COMPACT_ATOMS: atom_id res chain seq x y z
N MET A 1 -8.12 24.78 7.01
CA MET A 1 -7.89 25.20 5.60
C MET A 1 -8.10 24.03 4.61
N THR A 2 -8.82 22.99 5.02
CA THR A 2 -9.00 21.71 4.31
C THR A 2 -10.36 21.61 3.59
N ASP A 3 -11.36 22.38 4.00
CA ASP A 3 -12.75 22.25 3.52
C ASP A 3 -12.97 22.65 2.06
N LEU A 4 -12.12 23.52 1.51
CA LEU A 4 -12.25 24.01 0.12
C LEU A 4 -11.46 23.20 -0.90
N LEU A 5 -10.58 22.29 -0.44
CA LEU A 5 -9.73 21.48 -1.31
C LEU A 5 -10.51 20.31 -1.94
N TYR A 6 -11.32 19.64 -1.12
CA TYR A 6 -12.11 18.47 -1.48
C TYR A 6 -13.59 18.84 -1.53
N ALA A 7 -14.08 19.15 -2.73
CA ALA A 7 -15.51 19.26 -2.98
C ALA A 7 -16.10 17.86 -3.11
N VAL A 8 -16.56 17.31 -2.00
CA VAL A 8 -17.18 15.97 -1.95
C VAL A 8 -18.50 15.98 -2.72
N ALA A 9 -18.71 14.94 -3.53
CA ALA A 9 -19.89 14.80 -4.36
C ALA A 9 -21.00 14.03 -3.63
N HIS A 10 -22.25 14.43 -3.86
CA HIS A 10 -23.42 13.61 -3.59
C HIS A 10 -23.67 12.66 -4.78
N ALA A 11 -23.63 11.35 -4.51
CA ALA A 11 -23.96 10.32 -5.50
C ALA A 11 -25.47 10.06 -5.52
N SER A 12 -26.04 9.87 -6.71
CA SER A 12 -27.48 9.63 -6.86
C SER A 12 -27.79 8.79 -8.10
N GLY A 13 -28.98 8.19 -8.13
CA GLY A 13 -29.43 7.39 -9.26
C GLY A 13 -28.93 5.95 -9.26
N PHE A 14 -28.33 5.47 -8.17
CA PHE A 14 -28.05 4.04 -7.93
C PHE A 14 -29.21 3.36 -7.18
N ARG A 15 -29.31 2.04 -7.28
CA ARG A 15 -30.16 1.22 -6.42
C ARG A 15 -29.32 0.68 -5.26
N ASP A 16 -29.95 0.56 -4.11
CA ASP A 16 -29.36 -0.21 -3.01
C ASP A 16 -29.27 -1.67 -3.42
N LEU A 17 -28.03 -2.13 -3.64
CA LEU A 17 -27.73 -3.52 -3.85
C LEU A 17 -27.15 -4.10 -2.56
N LEU A 18 -27.37 -5.39 -2.35
CA LEU A 18 -26.66 -6.11 -1.31
C LEU A 18 -25.19 -6.24 -1.73
N ILE A 19 -24.29 -6.03 -0.76
CA ILE A 19 -22.87 -6.34 -0.91
C ILE A 19 -22.74 -7.80 -1.41
N PRO A 20 -21.81 -8.10 -2.34
CA PRO A 20 -21.62 -9.45 -2.85
C PRO A 20 -21.45 -10.47 -1.72
N ALA A 21 -22.08 -11.63 -1.87
CA ALA A 21 -22.07 -12.67 -0.84
C ALA A 21 -20.63 -13.02 -0.40
N GLY A 22 -20.42 -13.10 0.92
CA GLY A 22 -19.12 -13.39 1.52
C GLY A 22 -18.15 -12.21 1.54
N ARG A 23 -18.57 -11.00 1.15
CA ARG A 23 -17.77 -9.77 1.29
C ARG A 23 -18.42 -8.80 2.26
N ARG A 24 -17.62 -7.87 2.80
CA ARG A 24 -18.06 -6.83 3.72
C ARG A 24 -17.39 -5.49 3.37
N LEU A 25 -18.08 -4.38 3.62
CA LEU A 25 -17.45 -3.07 3.65
C LEU A 25 -16.70 -2.90 4.97
N THR A 26 -15.59 -2.17 4.95
CA THR A 26 -14.92 -1.79 6.18
C THR A 26 -15.87 -0.99 7.07
N ARG A 27 -15.93 -1.36 8.35
CA ARG A 27 -16.83 -0.78 9.34
C ARG A 27 -16.76 0.75 9.37
N GLY A 28 -17.92 1.41 9.43
CA GLY A 28 -18.01 2.86 9.44
C GLY A 28 -17.83 3.51 8.06
N TRP A 29 -17.59 2.73 7.01
CA TRP A 29 -17.55 3.22 5.63
C TRP A 29 -18.82 2.81 4.88
N ALA A 30 -19.27 3.70 4.00
CA ALA A 30 -20.37 3.46 3.08
C ALA A 30 -19.88 3.48 1.62
N ALA A 31 -20.70 2.89 0.75
CA ALA A 31 -20.41 2.74 -0.66
C ALA A 31 -21.69 2.72 -1.48
N PHE A 32 -21.59 3.06 -2.77
CA PHE A 32 -22.64 2.77 -3.75
C PHE A 32 -22.15 1.80 -4.82
N PRO A 33 -23.05 0.97 -5.38
CA PRO A 33 -22.73 0.14 -6.53
C PRO A 33 -22.85 0.94 -7.83
N LEU A 34 -21.91 0.73 -8.73
CA LEU A 34 -22.00 1.14 -10.12
C LEU A 34 -22.21 -0.11 -10.98
N THR A 35 -23.28 -0.17 -11.77
CA THR A 35 -23.60 -1.32 -12.65
C THR A 35 -23.62 -0.91 -14.13
N HIS A 36 -23.66 -1.88 -15.04
CA HIS A 36 -23.68 -1.61 -16.48
C HIS A 36 -24.99 -0.98 -16.98
N ASP A 37 -26.11 -1.31 -16.34
CA ASP A 37 -27.45 -0.87 -16.71
C ASP A 37 -27.91 0.37 -15.94
N GLN A 38 -27.18 0.75 -14.88
CA GLN A 38 -27.54 1.87 -14.03
C GLN A 38 -26.33 2.80 -13.79
N PRO A 39 -26.20 3.86 -14.60
CA PRO A 39 -25.16 4.86 -14.38
C PRO A 39 -25.47 5.71 -13.15
N VAL A 40 -24.43 6.28 -12.53
CA VAL A 40 -24.55 7.05 -11.27
C VAL A 40 -24.17 8.50 -11.49
N ALA A 41 -25.04 9.41 -11.06
CA ALA A 41 -24.80 10.84 -11.13
C ALA A 41 -24.10 11.36 -9.87
N LEU A 42 -23.02 12.12 -10.05
CA LEU A 42 -22.32 12.88 -9.01
C LEU A 42 -22.64 14.37 -9.16
N ARG A 43 -22.94 15.03 -8.04
CA ARG A 43 -23.23 16.48 -7.97
C ARG A 43 -22.53 17.11 -6.78
N TRP A 44 -22.27 18.42 -6.86
CA TRP A 44 -21.55 19.17 -5.84
C TRP A 44 -22.37 20.36 -5.37
N ASP A 45 -22.67 20.42 -4.08
CA ASP A 45 -23.35 21.57 -3.50
C ASP A 45 -22.40 22.76 -3.32
N THR A 46 -21.15 22.46 -2.99
CA THR A 46 -20.07 23.46 -2.85
C THR A 46 -18.89 23.03 -3.73
N PRO A 47 -18.82 23.50 -4.99
CA PRO A 47 -17.71 23.17 -5.88
C PRO A 47 -16.40 23.82 -5.42
N PRO A 48 -15.24 23.29 -5.85
CA PRO A 48 -13.95 23.87 -5.46
C PRO A 48 -13.72 25.21 -6.18
N ALA A 49 -12.63 25.89 -5.82
CA ALA A 49 -12.21 27.12 -6.49
C ALA A 49 -12.07 26.94 -8.01
N ALA A 50 -12.36 28.00 -8.77
CA ALA A 50 -12.29 27.98 -10.23
C ALA A 50 -10.87 27.65 -10.73
N GLY A 51 -10.77 26.74 -11.70
CA GLY A 51 -9.50 26.30 -12.26
C GLY A 51 -9.58 24.88 -12.77
N ALA A 52 -8.44 24.34 -13.21
CA ALA A 52 -8.32 22.92 -13.49
C ALA A 52 -8.52 22.11 -12.20
N ALA A 53 -9.11 20.93 -12.33
CA ALA A 53 -9.43 20.07 -11.20
C ALA A 53 -9.16 18.61 -11.52
N ARG A 54 -9.26 17.74 -10.51
CA ARG A 54 -9.25 16.29 -10.70
C ARG A 54 -10.53 15.69 -10.14
N LEU A 55 -11.26 14.93 -10.94
CA LEU A 55 -12.34 14.09 -10.43
C LEU A 55 -11.72 12.82 -9.89
N ARG A 56 -11.90 12.53 -8.60
CA ARG A 56 -11.37 11.33 -7.97
C ARG A 56 -12.48 10.49 -7.35
N VAL A 57 -12.33 9.18 -7.43
CA VAL A 57 -13.15 8.16 -6.76
C VAL A 57 -12.24 7.11 -6.14
N SER A 58 -12.69 6.45 -5.07
CA SER A 58 -11.95 5.35 -4.45
C SER A 58 -12.78 4.08 -4.37
N VAL A 59 -12.12 2.93 -4.48
CA VAL A 59 -12.75 1.62 -4.49
C VAL A 59 -13.07 1.16 -3.07
N ALA A 60 -14.30 0.69 -2.85
CA ALA A 60 -14.80 0.27 -1.53
C ALA A 60 -14.72 -1.24 -1.28
N ILE A 61 -14.67 -2.04 -2.34
CA ILE A 61 -14.55 -3.49 -2.29
C ILE A 61 -13.53 -3.92 -3.33
N ASP A 62 -12.68 -4.87 -2.95
CA ASP A 62 -11.68 -5.46 -3.80
C ASP A 62 -12.20 -5.85 -5.20
N GLU A 63 -11.56 -5.32 -6.24
CA GLU A 63 -11.90 -5.56 -7.64
C GLU A 63 -10.88 -6.53 -8.27
N ARG A 64 -11.41 -7.49 -9.03
CA ARG A 64 -10.66 -8.56 -9.69
C ARG A 64 -10.82 -8.56 -11.21
N ASP A 65 -11.58 -7.63 -11.76
CA ASP A 65 -11.74 -7.39 -13.18
C ASP A 65 -10.99 -6.11 -13.63
N ALA A 66 -10.82 -5.99 -14.95
CA ALA A 66 -10.46 -4.74 -15.59
C ALA A 66 -11.73 -3.91 -15.89
N ARG A 67 -11.91 -2.78 -15.19
CA ARG A 67 -13.03 -1.85 -15.38
C ARG A 67 -12.58 -0.58 -16.07
N ARG A 68 -13.49 0.03 -16.81
CA ARG A 68 -13.36 1.38 -17.35
C ARG A 68 -14.62 2.15 -16.99
N VAL A 69 -14.48 3.27 -16.29
CA VAL A 69 -15.61 4.13 -15.94
C VAL A 69 -15.55 5.36 -16.82
N THR A 70 -16.47 5.45 -17.79
CA THR A 70 -16.62 6.63 -18.64
C THR A 70 -17.34 7.71 -17.85
N VAL A 71 -16.77 8.92 -17.86
CA VAL A 71 -17.33 10.09 -17.17
C VAL A 71 -17.93 11.02 -18.22
N THR A 72 -19.23 11.30 -18.11
CA THR A 72 -19.94 12.22 -19.01
C THR A 72 -20.53 13.39 -18.23
N LEU A 73 -20.59 14.56 -18.86
CA LEU A 73 -21.28 15.71 -18.31
C LEU A 73 -22.80 15.49 -18.29
N ASN A 74 -23.45 15.79 -17.17
CA ASN A 74 -24.90 15.66 -17.05
C ASN A 74 -25.64 16.55 -18.05
N GLY A 75 -26.81 16.11 -18.50
CA GLY A 75 -27.68 16.85 -19.43
C GLY A 75 -27.21 16.87 -20.90
N THR A 76 -25.90 16.96 -21.15
CA THR A 76 -25.33 16.99 -22.51
C THR A 76 -24.85 15.62 -23.00
N GLY A 77 -24.46 14.74 -22.08
CA GLY A 77 -23.84 13.45 -22.42
C GLY A 77 -22.41 13.57 -22.97
N ARG A 78 -21.81 14.77 -22.98
CA ARG A 78 -20.44 14.98 -23.46
C ARG A 78 -19.45 14.22 -22.59
N THR A 79 -18.64 13.36 -23.19
CA THR A 79 -17.58 12.62 -22.47
C THR A 79 -16.47 13.57 -22.02
N LEU A 80 -16.14 13.53 -20.73
CA LEU A 80 -15.03 14.24 -20.12
C LEU A 80 -13.76 13.38 -20.08
N GLY A 81 -13.92 12.06 -19.96
CA GLY A 81 -12.79 11.13 -19.95
C GLY A 81 -13.17 9.74 -19.44
N VAL A 82 -12.16 8.95 -19.11
CA VAL A 82 -12.31 7.57 -18.62
C VAL A 82 -11.37 7.35 -17.44
N LEU A 83 -11.92 6.85 -16.33
CA LEU A 83 -11.15 6.28 -15.23
C LEU A 83 -10.84 4.82 -15.56
N ASP A 84 -9.57 4.45 -15.62
CA ASP A 84 -9.13 3.08 -15.87
C ASP A 84 -8.87 2.39 -14.52
N ILE A 85 -9.78 1.48 -14.12
CA ILE A 85 -9.82 0.87 -12.78
C ILE A 85 -9.64 -0.64 -12.95
N ARG A 86 -8.40 -1.13 -12.95
CA ARG A 86 -8.10 -2.54 -13.16
C ARG A 86 -7.56 -3.17 -11.89
N TYR A 87 -8.20 -4.26 -11.45
CA TYR A 87 -7.72 -5.08 -10.34
C TYR A 87 -7.50 -4.29 -9.04
N ALA A 88 -8.34 -3.28 -8.79
CA ALA A 88 -8.16 -2.34 -7.70
C ALA A 88 -8.28 -3.02 -6.33
N HIS A 89 -7.47 -2.58 -5.37
CA HIS A 89 -7.65 -2.96 -3.96
C HIS A 89 -8.57 -1.95 -3.25
N ILE A 90 -9.08 -2.33 -2.07
CA ILE A 90 -9.89 -1.44 -1.24
C ILE A 90 -9.11 -0.15 -0.89
N PHE A 91 -9.85 0.96 -0.78
CA PHE A 91 -9.37 2.33 -0.56
C PHE A 91 -8.49 2.91 -1.67
N GLN A 92 -8.28 2.20 -2.78
CA GLN A 92 -7.42 2.70 -3.85
C GLN A 92 -8.09 3.86 -4.62
N PRO A 93 -7.44 5.04 -4.70
CA PRO A 93 -7.97 6.18 -5.44
C PRO A 93 -7.64 6.11 -6.94
N PHE A 94 -8.57 6.59 -7.76
CA PHE A 94 -8.44 6.76 -9.20
C PHE A 94 -8.92 8.14 -9.61
N GLU A 95 -8.20 8.79 -10.51
CA GLU A 95 -8.48 10.17 -10.88
C GLU A 95 -8.49 10.43 -12.38
N LEU A 96 -9.30 11.42 -12.75
CA LEU A 96 -9.39 11.99 -14.09
C LEU A 96 -9.06 13.48 -14.00
N ALA A 97 -7.99 13.89 -14.66
CA ALA A 97 -7.65 15.31 -14.79
C ALA A 97 -8.67 16.01 -15.69
N LEU A 98 -9.19 17.15 -15.23
CA LEU A 98 -10.15 17.99 -15.93
C LEU A 98 -9.52 19.34 -16.27
N SER A 99 -9.74 19.80 -17.51
CA SER A 99 -9.42 21.18 -17.89
C SER A 99 -10.22 22.16 -17.04
N ALA A 100 -9.81 23.42 -16.97
CA ALA A 100 -10.57 24.43 -16.21
C ALA A 100 -12.02 24.57 -16.70
N GLY A 101 -12.25 24.46 -18.02
CA GLY A 101 -13.59 24.48 -18.59
C GLY A 101 -14.41 23.24 -18.22
N ASP A 102 -13.81 22.06 -18.29
CA ASP A 102 -14.51 20.82 -17.92
C ASP A 102 -14.78 20.71 -16.42
N ALA A 103 -13.86 21.20 -15.59
CA ALA A 103 -14.05 21.30 -14.14
C ALA A 103 -15.21 22.26 -13.80
N SER A 104 -15.26 23.43 -14.44
CA SER A 104 -16.39 24.37 -14.27
C SER A 104 -17.71 23.76 -14.72
N ALA A 105 -17.73 23.07 -15.86
CA ALA A 105 -18.94 22.41 -16.35
C ALA A 105 -19.38 21.26 -15.43
N ALA A 106 -18.44 20.45 -14.94
CA ALA A 106 -18.70 19.38 -13.98
C ALA A 106 -19.26 19.95 -12.66
N ALA A 107 -18.70 21.04 -12.15
CA ALA A 107 -19.20 21.74 -10.98
C ALA A 107 -20.63 22.26 -11.17
N GLU A 108 -20.94 22.84 -12.33
CA GLU A 108 -22.26 23.44 -12.62
C GLU A 108 -23.36 22.39 -12.87
N HIS A 109 -23.05 21.35 -13.65
CA HIS A 109 -24.06 20.40 -14.12
C HIS A 109 -24.00 19.04 -13.41
N GLY A 110 -22.89 18.73 -12.76
CA GLY A 110 -22.56 17.38 -12.29
C GLY A 110 -22.05 16.47 -13.42
N VAL A 111 -21.63 15.27 -13.04
CA VAL A 111 -21.18 14.23 -13.99
C VAL A 111 -21.95 12.94 -13.77
N THR A 112 -21.94 12.07 -14.78
CA THR A 112 -22.47 10.72 -14.71
C THR A 112 -21.34 9.72 -14.97
N LEU A 113 -21.26 8.70 -14.11
CA LEU A 113 -20.34 7.57 -14.21
C LEU A 113 -21.04 6.42 -14.94
N HIS A 114 -20.38 5.87 -15.96
CA HIS A 114 -20.87 4.73 -16.75
C HIS A 114 -19.86 3.59 -16.67
N LEU A 115 -20.29 2.42 -16.19
CA LEU A 115 -19.42 1.25 -16.07
C LEU A 115 -19.28 0.50 -17.40
N GLY A 116 -18.04 0.30 -17.82
CA GLY A 116 -17.64 -0.64 -18.84
C GLY A 116 -16.65 -1.69 -18.32
N GLY A 117 -16.67 -2.88 -18.92
CA GLY A 117 -15.79 -4.00 -18.55
C GLY A 117 -16.21 -4.78 -17.30
N GLY A 118 -15.78 -6.04 -17.23
CA GLY A 118 -16.14 -7.03 -16.21
C GLY A 118 -17.63 -7.41 -16.23
N SER A 119 -18.08 -8.15 -15.22
CA SER A 119 -19.46 -8.69 -15.15
C SER A 119 -20.19 -8.41 -13.83
N THR A 120 -19.51 -7.88 -12.83
CA THR A 120 -20.09 -7.58 -11.51
C THR A 120 -20.14 -6.07 -11.24
N PRO A 121 -20.92 -5.60 -10.25
CA PRO A 121 -20.91 -4.19 -9.86
C PRO A 121 -19.54 -3.75 -9.35
N LEU A 122 -19.11 -2.53 -9.73
CA LEU A 122 -17.98 -1.85 -9.11
C LEU A 122 -18.48 -1.08 -7.89
N TRP A 123 -17.84 -1.28 -6.73
CA TRP A 123 -18.23 -0.58 -5.49
C TRP A 123 -17.28 0.58 -5.22
N LEU A 124 -17.84 1.78 -5.13
CA LEU A 124 -17.10 3.02 -4.87
C LEU A 124 -17.48 3.58 -3.51
N LEU A 125 -16.49 4.10 -2.78
CA LEU A 125 -16.72 4.74 -1.49
C LEU A 125 -17.64 5.94 -1.65
N HIS A 126 -18.39 6.24 -0.60
CA HIS A 126 -19.34 7.33 -0.57
C HIS A 126 -19.73 7.69 0.86
N ASP A 127 -19.99 8.97 1.10
CA ASP A 127 -20.60 9.46 2.32
C ASP A 127 -22.04 9.95 2.02
N PRO A 128 -23.07 9.15 2.31
CA PRO A 128 -24.46 9.49 1.99
C PRO A 128 -25.01 10.66 2.79
N ASP A 129 -24.55 10.82 4.03
CA ASP A 129 -25.16 11.74 4.98
C ASP A 129 -24.27 12.97 5.27
N GLY A 130 -23.06 13.02 4.68
CA GLY A 130 -22.08 14.08 4.97
C GLY A 130 -21.65 14.07 6.44
N HIS A 131 -21.77 12.92 7.11
CA HIS A 131 -21.51 12.73 8.53
C HIS A 131 -20.24 11.92 8.80
N HIS A 132 -19.63 11.32 7.77
CA HIS A 132 -18.39 10.56 7.93
C HIS A 132 -17.19 11.47 7.70
N ASP A 133 -16.75 12.14 8.76
CA ASP A 133 -15.49 12.90 8.80
C ASP A 133 -14.23 12.02 8.72
N LEU A 134 -14.36 10.71 8.43
CA LEU A 134 -13.26 9.75 8.40
C LEU A 134 -12.21 10.10 7.34
N SER A 135 -12.64 10.45 6.12
CA SER A 135 -11.76 10.86 5.03
C SER A 135 -12.52 11.50 3.88
N ARG A 136 -12.30 12.79 3.64
CA ARG A 136 -12.83 13.48 2.44
C ARG A 136 -12.05 13.11 1.18
N ALA A 137 -10.77 12.79 1.33
CA ALA A 137 -9.87 12.50 0.20
C ALA A 137 -10.15 11.14 -0.47
N LEU A 138 -10.87 10.25 0.20
CA LEU A 138 -11.28 8.96 -0.36
C LEU A 138 -12.74 8.94 -0.85
N MET A 139 -13.54 9.97 -0.55
CA MET A 139 -14.88 10.10 -1.13
C MET A 139 -14.82 10.54 -2.59
N PRO A 140 -15.87 10.35 -3.39
CA PRO A 140 -15.98 10.93 -4.72
C PRO A 140 -15.92 12.45 -4.61
N HIS A 141 -14.98 13.11 -5.28
CA HIS A 141 -14.81 14.55 -5.15
C HIS A 141 -14.20 15.21 -6.39
N LEU A 142 -14.36 16.53 -6.48
CA LEU A 142 -13.49 17.39 -7.29
C LEU A 142 -12.38 17.94 -6.40
N LEU A 143 -11.14 17.63 -6.75
CA LEU A 143 -9.95 18.21 -6.15
C LEU A 143 -9.61 19.48 -6.91
N GLY A 144 -9.78 20.63 -6.26
CA GLY A 144 -9.46 21.94 -6.84
C GLY A 144 -7.96 22.19 -7.00
N PRO A 145 -7.59 23.38 -7.50
CA PRO A 145 -6.20 23.82 -7.50
C PRO A 145 -5.58 23.77 -6.09
N VAL A 146 -4.33 23.31 -6.00
CA VAL A 146 -3.59 23.17 -4.73
C VAL A 146 -2.37 24.09 -4.78
N ASP A 147 -2.34 25.08 -3.88
CA ASP A 147 -1.24 26.05 -3.82
C ASP A 147 -0.07 25.60 -2.93
N SER A 148 -0.29 24.58 -2.08
CA SER A 148 0.74 24.04 -1.19
C SER A 148 1.63 22.99 -1.86
N PRO A 149 2.91 22.89 -1.48
CA PRO A 149 3.78 21.81 -1.95
C PRO A 149 3.21 20.42 -1.60
N ALA A 150 3.21 19.51 -2.58
CA ALA A 150 2.72 18.14 -2.41
C ALA A 150 3.43 17.37 -1.29
N SER A 151 4.70 17.69 -1.00
CA SER A 151 5.47 17.05 0.09
C SER A 151 4.93 17.36 1.49
N GLY A 152 4.38 18.55 1.72
CA GLY A 152 3.71 18.87 2.99
C GLY A 152 2.41 18.09 3.13
N ALA A 153 1.61 18.08 2.06
CA ALA A 153 0.35 17.32 2.03
C ALA A 153 0.58 15.81 2.19
N PHE A 154 1.69 15.27 1.68
CA PHE A 154 2.04 13.85 1.83
C PHE A 154 2.07 13.39 3.30
N ILE A 155 2.75 14.13 4.17
CA ILE A 155 2.82 13.77 5.60
C ILE A 155 1.42 13.85 6.23
N ASP A 156 0.63 14.85 5.85
CA ASP A 156 -0.73 15.01 6.37
C ASP A 156 -1.66 13.87 5.95
N ARG A 157 -1.59 13.44 4.69
CA ARG A 157 -2.35 12.28 4.19
C ARG A 157 -1.89 11.00 4.88
N LEU A 158 -0.57 10.78 4.96
CA LEU A 158 -0.01 9.58 5.60
C LEU A 158 -0.45 9.47 7.06
N ALA A 159 -0.42 10.57 7.82
CA ALA A 159 -0.81 10.65 9.23
C ALA A 159 -2.32 10.83 9.45
N SER A 160 -3.14 10.20 8.62
CA SER A 160 -4.61 10.22 8.71
C SER A 160 -5.21 8.95 8.12
N LEU A 161 -6.53 8.76 8.22
CA LEU A 161 -7.22 7.63 7.56
C LEU A 161 -7.27 7.74 6.02
N ASP A 162 -6.79 8.85 5.44
CA ASP A 162 -6.61 8.95 3.98
C ASP A 162 -5.60 7.90 3.46
N SER A 163 -4.71 7.42 4.33
CA SER A 163 -3.72 6.37 4.03
C SER A 163 -4.17 4.95 4.38
N LEU A 164 -5.39 4.76 4.89
CA LEU A 164 -5.91 3.46 5.35
C LEU A 164 -5.84 2.41 4.23
N GLN A 165 -5.42 1.19 4.57
CA GLN A 165 -5.44 0.01 3.69
C GLN A 165 -6.22 -1.14 4.35
N PHE A 166 -6.36 -2.27 3.65
CA PHE A 166 -6.85 -3.48 4.31
C PHE A 166 -5.79 -4.02 5.28
N PHE A 167 -6.23 -4.69 6.35
CA PHE A 167 -5.32 -5.25 7.35
C PHE A 167 -4.42 -6.34 6.74
N GLY A 168 -3.15 -5.99 6.54
CA GLY A 168 -2.14 -6.88 5.99
C GLY A 168 -0.90 -6.12 5.55
N TRP A 169 -0.20 -6.62 4.54
CA TRP A 169 1.09 -6.06 4.12
C TRP A 169 0.98 -4.61 3.66
N GLN A 170 -0.13 -4.21 3.03
CA GLN A 170 -0.35 -2.84 2.59
C GLN A 170 -0.44 -1.88 3.78
N GLU A 171 -1.29 -2.20 4.74
CA GLU A 171 -1.46 -1.45 5.99
C GLU A 171 -0.16 -1.45 6.81
N GLY A 172 0.51 -2.59 6.89
CA GLY A 172 1.80 -2.70 7.55
C GLY A 172 2.86 -1.76 6.95
N CYS A 173 2.88 -1.53 5.63
CA CYS A 173 3.78 -0.56 5.02
C CYS A 173 3.51 0.87 5.51
N VAL A 174 2.23 1.26 5.59
CA VAL A 174 1.79 2.58 6.06
C VAL A 174 2.18 2.79 7.52
N LEU A 175 1.82 1.84 8.38
CA LEU A 175 2.09 1.91 9.81
C LEU A 175 3.59 1.96 10.13
N VAL A 176 4.39 1.15 9.44
CA VAL A 176 5.86 1.17 9.60
C VAL A 176 6.42 2.51 9.15
N GLY A 177 5.92 3.06 8.03
CA GLY A 177 6.30 4.40 7.58
C GLY A 177 5.99 5.50 8.60
N LEU A 178 4.78 5.47 9.21
CA LEU A 178 4.40 6.40 10.28
C LEU A 178 5.35 6.30 11.48
N ARG A 179 5.65 5.08 11.92
CA ARG A 179 6.53 4.85 13.06
C ARG A 179 7.96 5.30 12.78
N ASP A 180 8.46 5.05 11.58
CA ASP A 180 9.81 5.45 11.17
C ASP A 180 9.96 6.98 11.10
N LEU A 181 8.98 7.69 10.52
CA LEU A 181 8.98 9.15 10.49
C LEU A 181 8.94 9.75 11.90
N ALA A 182 8.19 9.14 12.81
CA ALA A 182 8.19 9.53 14.22
C ALA A 182 9.58 9.30 14.85
N GLY A 183 10.20 8.15 14.58
CA GLY A 183 11.50 7.78 15.11
C GLY A 183 12.64 8.70 14.68
N CYS A 184 12.55 9.31 13.49
CA CYS A 184 13.55 10.29 13.02
C CYS A 184 13.12 11.76 13.23
N GLY A 185 11.95 12.02 13.80
CA GLY A 185 11.46 13.37 14.10
C GLY A 185 10.88 14.15 12.90
N LEU A 186 10.68 13.51 11.74
CA LEU A 186 9.98 14.11 10.59
C LEU A 186 8.46 14.18 10.80
N LEU A 187 7.94 13.39 11.73
CA LEU A 187 6.57 13.44 12.24
C LEU A 187 6.63 13.46 13.78
N SER A 188 5.74 14.19 14.45
CA SER A 188 5.72 14.14 15.92
C SER A 188 5.19 12.79 16.40
N ALA A 189 5.74 12.29 17.51
CA ALA A 189 5.34 11.01 18.10
C ALA A 189 3.84 10.97 18.41
N ASP A 190 3.29 12.02 19.03
CA ASP A 190 1.86 12.10 19.37
C ASP A 190 0.96 11.97 18.14
N ARG A 191 1.33 12.65 17.04
CA ARG A 191 0.55 12.63 15.79
C ARG A 191 0.65 11.28 15.09
N ALA A 192 1.83 10.65 15.12
CA ALA A 192 2.01 9.30 14.60
C ALA A 192 1.21 8.27 15.41
N ASP A 193 1.24 8.35 16.74
CA ASP A 193 0.51 7.44 17.63
C ASP A 193 -1.01 7.63 17.49
N GLU A 194 -1.50 8.87 17.35
CA GLU A 194 -2.91 9.16 17.05
C GLU A 194 -3.33 8.51 15.73
N ALA A 195 -2.56 8.73 14.65
CA ALA A 195 -2.83 8.14 13.36
C ALA A 195 -2.81 6.60 13.41
N ILE A 196 -1.77 6.00 14.00
CA ILE A 196 -1.66 4.54 14.15
C ILE A 196 -2.86 3.98 14.92
N ARG A 197 -3.28 4.63 16.02
CA ARG A 197 -4.45 4.18 16.80
C ARG A 197 -5.75 4.30 16.01
N ALA A 198 -5.92 5.37 15.22
CA ALA A 198 -7.09 5.53 14.35
C ALA A 198 -7.17 4.43 13.30
N HIS A 199 -6.05 4.08 12.65
CA HIS A 199 -5.97 2.96 11.72
C HIS A 199 -6.28 1.64 12.41
N MET A 200 -5.63 1.36 13.54
CA MET A 200 -5.85 0.12 14.32
C MET A 200 -7.31 -0.07 14.74
N ALA A 201 -8.00 1.00 15.13
CA ALA A 201 -9.41 0.95 15.55
C ALA A 201 -10.34 0.38 14.46
N MET A 202 -9.94 0.41 13.19
CA MET A 202 -10.70 -0.16 12.07
C MET A 202 -10.73 -1.69 12.09
N PHE A 203 -9.76 -2.35 12.71
CA PHE A 203 -9.49 -3.78 12.55
C PHE A 203 -9.79 -4.65 13.78
N PHE A 204 -10.36 -4.05 14.84
CA PHE A 204 -10.69 -4.77 16.07
C PHE A 204 -12.14 -4.56 16.50
N ASP A 205 -12.80 -5.61 16.98
CA ASP A 205 -14.12 -5.52 17.60
C ASP A 205 -14.06 -4.82 18.97
N ALA A 206 -15.22 -4.70 19.64
CA ALA A 206 -15.31 -4.06 20.96
C ALA A 206 -14.54 -4.80 22.07
N ASP A 207 -14.22 -6.09 21.88
CA ASP A 207 -13.44 -6.92 22.80
C ASP A 207 -11.94 -6.91 22.46
N GLY A 208 -11.52 -6.17 21.42
CA GLY A 208 -10.14 -6.15 20.94
C GLY A 208 -9.74 -7.39 20.14
N ARG A 209 -10.70 -8.22 19.69
CA ARG A 209 -10.39 -9.32 18.76
C ARG A 209 -10.29 -8.79 17.35
N LEU A 210 -9.49 -9.45 16.52
CA LEU A 210 -9.41 -9.14 15.09
C LEU A 210 -10.81 -9.21 14.46
N ASP A 211 -11.24 -8.13 13.83
CA ASP A 211 -12.46 -8.04 13.04
C ASP A 211 -12.21 -7.08 11.87
N TYR A 212 -11.91 -7.64 10.71
CA TYR A 212 -11.41 -6.90 9.55
C TYR A 212 -11.79 -7.60 8.24
N GLU A 213 -11.37 -7.06 7.10
CA GLU A 213 -11.52 -7.70 5.79
C GLU A 213 -10.17 -8.08 5.18
N ASP A 214 -10.07 -9.27 4.59
CA ASP A 214 -8.87 -9.72 3.85
C ASP A 214 -8.72 -9.02 2.49
N ASP A 215 -7.71 -9.41 1.72
CA ASP A 215 -7.41 -8.84 0.40
C ASP A 215 -8.51 -9.11 -0.65
N TRP A 216 -9.52 -9.94 -0.35
CA TRP A 216 -10.72 -10.17 -1.17
C TRP A 216 -11.96 -9.46 -0.63
N SER A 217 -11.79 -8.58 0.36
CA SER A 217 -12.84 -7.96 1.15
C SER A 217 -13.73 -8.99 1.89
N ARG A 218 -13.20 -10.18 2.21
CA ARG A 218 -13.94 -11.18 2.98
C ARG A 218 -13.77 -10.90 4.47
N PRO A 219 -14.83 -10.92 5.28
CA PRO A 219 -14.73 -10.68 6.71
C PRO A 219 -13.88 -11.77 7.38
N ARG A 220 -13.02 -11.34 8.29
CA ARG A 220 -12.13 -12.14 9.14
C ARG A 220 -12.43 -11.81 10.59
N ALA A 221 -12.68 -12.85 11.38
CA ALA A 221 -13.13 -12.71 12.76
C ALA A 221 -12.29 -13.62 13.65
N GLY A 222 -11.31 -13.02 14.32
CA GLY A 222 -10.38 -13.69 15.22
C GLY A 222 -9.28 -14.52 14.53
N ASP A 223 -9.24 -14.58 13.20
CA ASP A 223 -8.24 -15.33 12.44
C ASP A 223 -7.25 -14.42 11.68
N ILE A 224 -6.13 -15.02 11.26
CA ILE A 224 -5.10 -14.41 10.40
C ILE A 224 -5.10 -15.21 9.10
N TYR A 225 -5.40 -14.55 7.97
CA TYR A 225 -5.68 -15.27 6.71
C TYR A 225 -4.44 -15.85 6.01
N GLY A 226 -3.24 -15.39 6.35
CA GLY A 226 -1.99 -15.79 5.70
C GLY A 226 -0.79 -14.96 6.14
N ILE A 227 0.41 -15.31 5.68
CA ILE A 227 1.64 -14.64 6.13
C ILE A 227 1.71 -13.17 5.72
N GLU A 228 1.04 -12.80 4.64
CA GLU A 228 0.93 -11.42 4.16
C GLU A 228 0.15 -10.53 5.12
N CYS A 229 -0.65 -11.11 6.00
CA CYS A 229 -1.45 -10.37 6.98
C CYS A 229 -0.62 -9.82 8.15
N THR A 230 0.65 -10.26 8.30
CA THR A 230 1.32 -10.20 9.61
C THR A 230 2.25 -8.99 9.83
N LEU A 231 2.45 -8.15 8.82
CA LEU A 231 3.29 -6.94 8.93
C LEU A 231 2.78 -5.89 9.95
N PRO A 232 1.46 -5.60 10.09
CA PRO A 232 0.96 -4.64 11.07
C PRO A 232 1.39 -4.92 12.52
N PHE A 233 1.64 -6.20 12.87
CA PHE A 233 2.04 -6.59 14.21
C PHE A 233 3.43 -6.05 14.61
N ALA A 234 4.31 -5.71 13.65
CA ALA A 234 5.58 -5.04 13.96
C ALA A 234 5.37 -3.69 14.66
N VAL A 235 4.34 -2.94 14.26
CA VAL A 235 4.01 -1.64 14.85
C VAL A 235 3.11 -1.80 16.06
N MET A 236 2.15 -2.72 15.98
CA MET A 236 1.22 -3.00 17.06
C MET A 236 1.95 -3.36 18.36
N ALA A 237 3.01 -4.16 18.29
CA ALA A 237 3.79 -4.55 19.46
C ALA A 237 4.43 -3.36 20.21
N GLY A 238 4.70 -2.26 19.52
CA GLY A 238 5.22 -1.03 20.15
C GLY A 238 4.13 -0.11 20.72
N VAL A 239 2.99 0.01 20.03
CA VAL A 239 1.93 0.99 20.38
C VAL A 239 0.86 0.41 21.31
N LEU A 240 0.63 -0.91 21.21
CA LEU A 240 -0.40 -1.68 21.88
C LEU A 240 0.18 -3.03 22.39
N PRO A 241 1.25 -3.03 23.21
CA PRO A 241 2.04 -4.23 23.55
C PRO A 241 1.24 -5.36 24.21
N ASP A 242 0.20 -5.02 24.99
CA ASP A 242 -0.62 -5.98 25.72
C ASP A 242 -1.92 -6.36 24.99
N HIS A 243 -2.08 -5.95 23.73
CA HIS A 243 -3.31 -6.18 22.99
C HIS A 243 -3.48 -7.67 22.61
N PRO A 244 -4.67 -8.28 22.81
CA PRO A 244 -4.88 -9.71 22.63
C PRO A 244 -4.56 -10.21 21.20
N ALA A 245 -4.72 -9.36 20.19
CA ALA A 245 -4.37 -9.70 18.80
C ALA A 245 -2.88 -10.08 18.60
N ILE A 246 -1.96 -9.58 19.44
CA ILE A 246 -0.54 -9.99 19.39
C ILE A 246 -0.41 -11.48 19.74
N HIS A 247 -1.19 -11.97 20.71
CA HIS A 247 -1.20 -13.39 21.04
C HIS A 247 -1.72 -14.26 19.88
N SER A 248 -2.72 -13.77 19.13
CA SER A 248 -3.19 -14.44 17.91
C SER A 248 -2.08 -14.56 16.87
N ALA A 249 -1.27 -13.51 16.65
CA ALA A 249 -0.13 -13.55 15.72
C ALA A 249 0.95 -14.55 16.15
N LEU A 250 1.31 -14.56 17.43
CA LEU A 250 2.28 -15.52 17.98
C LEU A 250 1.82 -16.97 17.82
N THR A 251 0.54 -17.24 18.12
CA THR A 251 -0.06 -18.56 17.96
C THR A 251 -0.07 -18.99 16.49
N PHE A 252 -0.43 -18.08 15.57
CA PHE A 252 -0.44 -18.32 14.13
C PHE A 252 0.96 -18.69 13.61
N TRP A 253 1.99 -17.90 13.92
CA TRP A 253 3.36 -18.18 13.49
C TRP A 253 3.90 -19.50 14.04
N ARG A 254 3.62 -19.81 15.32
CA ARG A 254 4.04 -21.08 15.93
C ARG A 254 3.36 -22.27 15.26
N SER A 255 2.06 -22.16 14.96
CA SER A 255 1.32 -23.20 14.23
C SER A 255 1.93 -23.48 12.86
N LEU A 256 2.25 -22.44 12.06
CA LEU A 256 2.87 -22.63 10.74
C LEU A 256 4.28 -23.22 10.86
N TRP A 257 5.08 -22.71 11.80
CA TRP A 257 6.42 -23.22 12.08
C TRP A 257 6.41 -24.72 12.38
N GLU A 258 5.48 -25.20 13.21
CA GLU A 258 5.33 -26.62 13.55
C GLU A 258 4.81 -27.45 12.37
N GLN A 259 3.87 -26.92 11.59
CA GLN A 259 3.27 -27.62 10.45
C GLN A 259 4.23 -27.78 9.26
N HIS A 260 5.19 -26.87 9.10
CA HIS A 260 6.06 -26.80 7.93
C HIS A 260 7.55 -26.88 8.28
N ASP A 261 7.91 -27.63 9.32
CA ASP A 261 9.31 -27.93 9.69
C ASP A 261 10.21 -26.68 9.75
N GLY A 262 9.71 -25.65 10.42
CA GLY A 262 10.41 -24.37 10.58
C GLY A 262 10.16 -23.32 9.50
N ALA A 263 9.37 -23.62 8.46
CA ALA A 263 8.93 -22.62 7.50
C ALA A 263 7.65 -21.91 7.98
N ILE A 264 7.62 -20.58 7.95
CA ILE A 264 6.38 -19.80 8.12
C ILE A 264 6.05 -19.23 6.75
N GLN A 265 5.17 -19.92 6.04
CA GLN A 265 4.80 -19.62 4.67
C GLN A 265 3.34 -20.00 4.42
N ASP A 266 2.75 -19.47 3.34
CA ASP A 266 1.46 -19.95 2.86
C ASP A 266 1.62 -21.37 2.27
N PRO A 267 0.54 -22.16 2.21
CA PRO A 267 0.60 -23.51 1.65
C PRO A 267 1.23 -23.53 0.25
N ASP A 268 2.12 -24.49 0.04
CA ASP A 268 2.68 -24.83 -1.28
C ASP A 268 3.49 -23.72 -1.96
N MET A 269 4.04 -22.74 -1.24
CA MET A 269 4.85 -21.69 -1.86
C MET A 269 5.80 -20.98 -0.89
N LEU A 270 7.09 -20.90 -1.25
CA LEU A 270 8.03 -19.99 -0.59
C LEU A 270 8.00 -18.63 -1.28
N SER A 271 7.73 -17.56 -0.54
CA SER A 271 7.57 -16.20 -1.09
C SER A 271 8.51 -15.17 -0.47
N ALA A 272 8.91 -14.17 -1.27
CA ALA A 272 9.78 -13.07 -0.87
C ALA A 272 9.13 -12.15 0.15
N GLU A 273 7.80 -11.99 0.06
CA GLU A 273 6.95 -11.22 0.97
C GLU A 273 7.28 -11.56 2.43
N GLY A 274 7.41 -12.86 2.75
CA GLY A 274 7.66 -13.31 4.12
C GLY A 274 8.99 -12.86 4.73
N SER A 275 9.96 -12.39 3.94
CA SER A 275 11.16 -11.74 4.51
C SER A 275 10.78 -10.49 5.29
N TYR A 276 9.80 -9.73 4.77
CA TYR A 276 9.35 -8.48 5.35
C TYR A 276 8.07 -8.65 6.17
N THR A 277 7.09 -9.42 5.72
CA THR A 277 5.83 -9.58 6.45
C THR A 277 5.93 -10.52 7.65
N VAL A 278 6.93 -11.42 7.70
CA VAL A 278 7.11 -12.37 8.81
C VAL A 278 8.41 -12.13 9.56
N GLY A 279 9.55 -12.14 8.85
CA GLY A 279 10.86 -12.01 9.48
C GLY A 279 10.98 -10.74 10.33
N TYR A 280 10.56 -9.60 9.78
CA TYR A 280 10.65 -8.32 10.47
C TYR A 280 9.74 -8.23 11.71
N PRO A 281 8.42 -8.52 11.66
CA PRO A 281 7.58 -8.54 12.86
C PRO A 281 8.07 -9.48 13.96
N LEU A 282 8.51 -10.70 13.60
CA LEU A 282 9.05 -11.66 14.57
C LEU A 282 10.27 -11.10 15.31
N ALA A 283 11.20 -10.47 14.58
CA ALA A 283 12.38 -9.88 15.20
C ALA A 283 12.01 -8.68 16.08
N VAL A 284 11.12 -7.79 15.61
CA VAL A 284 10.66 -6.65 16.41
C VAL A 284 10.04 -7.13 17.72
N ILE A 285 9.10 -8.07 17.66
CA ILE A 285 8.41 -8.61 18.83
C ILE A 285 9.38 -9.33 19.75
N GLY A 286 10.26 -10.17 19.20
CA GLY A 286 11.27 -10.90 19.97
C GLY A 286 12.21 -9.96 20.74
N GLN A 287 12.65 -8.88 20.10
CA GLN A 287 13.52 -7.87 20.72
C GLN A 287 12.77 -7.05 21.77
N GLN A 288 11.55 -6.59 21.49
CA GLN A 288 10.75 -5.81 22.43
C GLN A 288 10.38 -6.61 23.69
N ARG A 289 10.12 -7.91 23.55
CA ARG A 289 9.71 -8.79 24.67
C ARG A 289 10.89 -9.47 25.38
N GLY A 290 12.10 -9.37 24.84
CA GLY A 290 13.25 -10.12 25.35
C GLY A 290 13.09 -11.64 25.20
N GLU A 291 12.37 -12.07 24.16
CA GLU A 291 12.03 -13.47 23.90
C GLU A 291 12.87 -13.96 22.68
N PRO A 292 14.06 -14.55 22.92
CA PRO A 292 15.03 -14.83 21.85
C PRO A 292 14.55 -15.89 20.85
N GLU A 293 13.57 -16.72 21.22
CA GLU A 293 12.96 -17.70 20.33
C GLU A 293 12.35 -17.07 19.07
N TRP A 294 11.65 -15.93 19.20
CA TRP A 294 11.07 -15.24 18.04
C TRP A 294 12.14 -14.61 17.16
N THR A 295 13.22 -14.11 17.77
CA THR A 295 14.38 -13.64 17.01
C THR A 295 15.03 -14.79 16.23
N ALA A 296 15.19 -15.96 16.84
CA ALA A 296 15.72 -17.15 16.16
C ALA A 296 14.82 -17.59 15.01
N MET A 297 13.49 -17.60 15.20
CA MET A 297 12.52 -17.89 14.14
C MET A 297 12.62 -16.87 13.00
N ALA A 298 12.75 -15.57 13.29
CA ALA A 298 12.95 -14.53 12.28
C ALA A 298 14.19 -14.79 11.41
N LEU A 299 15.34 -15.08 12.04
CA LEU A 299 16.58 -15.38 11.33
C LEU A 299 16.47 -16.65 10.48
N ALA A 300 15.76 -17.67 10.97
CA ALA A 300 15.48 -18.88 10.20
C ALA A 300 14.62 -18.59 8.96
N GLN A 301 13.59 -17.73 9.09
CA GLN A 301 12.77 -17.31 7.94
C GLN A 301 13.58 -16.60 6.85
N LEU A 302 14.58 -15.80 7.23
CA LEU A 302 15.47 -15.15 6.28
C LEU A 302 16.42 -16.14 5.59
N ARG A 303 17.01 -17.09 6.34
CA ARG A 303 17.88 -18.12 5.76
C ARG A 303 17.14 -19.03 4.78
N LEU A 304 15.90 -19.40 5.10
CA LEU A 304 15.05 -20.16 4.18
C LEU A 304 14.85 -19.42 2.85
N ARG A 305 14.58 -18.11 2.93
CA ARG A 305 14.31 -17.25 1.76
C ARG A 305 15.54 -16.87 0.95
N ARG A 306 16.76 -17.23 1.40
CA ARG A 306 17.98 -17.16 0.57
C ARG A 306 17.81 -17.90 -0.76
N ALA A 307 17.00 -18.97 -0.80
CA ALA A 307 16.72 -19.72 -2.02
C ALA A 307 16.11 -18.87 -3.16
N LEU A 308 15.46 -17.74 -2.83
CA LEU A 308 14.83 -16.84 -3.80
C LEU A 308 15.85 -16.07 -4.65
N PHE A 309 17.10 -15.96 -4.22
CA PHE A 309 18.16 -15.28 -4.96
C PHE A 309 19.36 -16.21 -5.21
N ASP A 310 19.60 -16.55 -6.48
CA ASP A 310 20.71 -17.44 -6.87
C ASP A 310 22.05 -16.71 -7.07
N GLY A 311 22.06 -15.37 -6.95
CA GLY A 311 23.22 -14.52 -7.23
C GLY A 311 23.12 -13.76 -8.54
N GLU A 312 22.25 -14.19 -9.45
CA GLU A 312 22.02 -13.57 -10.75
C GLU A 312 20.56 -13.14 -10.91
N ARG A 313 19.63 -13.94 -10.38
CA ARG A 313 18.19 -13.75 -10.49
C ARG A 313 17.52 -13.86 -9.13
N HIS A 314 16.58 -12.95 -8.88
CA HIS A 314 15.68 -12.98 -7.74
C HIS A 314 14.31 -13.49 -8.18
N ALA A 315 13.61 -14.29 -7.38
CA ALA A 315 12.23 -14.70 -7.63
C ALA A 315 11.31 -14.19 -6.52
N LEU A 316 10.10 -13.75 -6.87
CA LEU A 316 9.07 -13.50 -5.86
C LEU A 316 8.70 -14.81 -5.16
N ARG A 317 8.51 -15.89 -5.93
CA ARG A 317 8.00 -17.17 -5.41
C ARG A 317 8.73 -18.37 -6.00
N ILE A 318 8.88 -19.41 -5.18
CA ILE A 318 9.23 -20.77 -5.59
C ILE A 318 8.04 -21.69 -5.26
N LEU A 319 7.48 -22.34 -6.27
CA LEU A 319 6.39 -23.31 -6.18
C LEU A 319 6.92 -24.71 -5.81
N PRO A 320 6.05 -25.70 -5.47
CA PRO A 320 6.50 -27.01 -4.99
C PRO A 320 7.27 -27.82 -6.05
N ASP A 321 7.01 -27.55 -7.32
CA ASP A 321 7.73 -28.15 -8.46
C ASP A 321 9.08 -27.47 -8.77
N GLY A 322 9.45 -26.45 -7.98
CA GLY A 322 10.66 -25.65 -8.16
C GLY A 322 10.50 -24.48 -9.13
N THR A 323 9.32 -24.27 -9.71
CA THR A 323 9.06 -23.15 -10.62
C THR A 323 9.24 -21.81 -9.91
N ARG A 324 10.04 -20.92 -10.54
CA ARG A 324 10.26 -19.53 -10.10
C ARG A 324 9.34 -18.60 -10.86
N THR A 325 8.61 -17.72 -10.16
CA THR A 325 7.68 -16.76 -10.78
C THR A 325 7.99 -15.33 -10.37
N PHE A 326 7.60 -14.35 -11.21
CA PHE A 326 7.92 -12.93 -11.05
C PHE A 326 9.42 -12.72 -10.85
N VAL A 327 10.23 -13.34 -11.70
CA VAL A 327 11.69 -13.25 -11.64
C VAL A 327 12.10 -11.79 -11.86
N ASN A 328 12.97 -11.27 -11.00
CA ASN A 328 13.51 -9.90 -10.99
C ASN A 328 12.45 -8.80 -10.86
N TRP A 329 11.25 -9.14 -10.41
CA TRP A 329 10.20 -8.17 -10.17
C TRP A 329 10.58 -7.21 -9.04
N CYS A 330 10.50 -5.90 -9.32
CA CYS A 330 10.99 -4.82 -8.48
C CYS A 330 10.45 -4.89 -7.04
N ARG A 331 9.15 -5.11 -6.89
CA ARG A 331 8.52 -5.23 -5.57
C ARG A 331 8.89 -6.54 -4.85
N GLY A 332 9.14 -7.63 -5.58
CA GLY A 332 9.67 -8.87 -4.98
C GLY A 332 11.07 -8.70 -4.41
N VAL A 333 11.95 -7.99 -5.14
CA VAL A 333 13.28 -7.63 -4.67
C VAL A 333 13.19 -6.71 -3.45
N ALA A 334 12.29 -5.73 -3.48
CA ALA A 334 12.02 -4.85 -2.35
C ALA A 334 11.65 -5.64 -1.09
N TRP A 335 10.72 -6.60 -1.18
CA TRP A 335 10.32 -7.43 -0.03
C TRP A 335 11.46 -8.23 0.58
N SER A 336 12.30 -8.85 -0.27
CA SER A 336 13.46 -9.58 0.23
C SER A 336 14.49 -8.66 0.86
N LEU A 337 14.90 -7.60 0.16
CA LEU A 337 15.98 -6.73 0.59
C LEU A 337 15.58 -5.88 1.81
N LEU A 338 14.38 -5.29 1.79
CA LEU A 338 13.87 -4.50 2.91
C LEU A 338 13.59 -5.38 4.13
N GLY A 339 12.94 -6.53 3.92
CA GLY A 339 12.67 -7.48 5.00
C GLY A 339 13.95 -7.98 5.68
N LEU A 340 14.93 -8.41 4.89
CA LEU A 340 16.25 -8.81 5.38
C LEU A 340 16.92 -7.67 6.15
N THR A 341 17.05 -6.49 5.54
CA THR A 341 17.77 -5.36 6.14
C THR A 341 17.11 -4.88 7.43
N ARG A 342 15.77 -4.72 7.46
CA ARG A 342 15.03 -4.28 8.66
C ARG A 342 15.09 -5.29 9.78
N THR A 343 14.97 -6.57 9.47
CA THR A 343 15.06 -7.65 10.48
C THR A 343 16.43 -7.64 11.14
N LEU A 344 17.51 -7.49 10.38
CA LEU A 344 18.86 -7.42 10.95
C LEU A 344 19.08 -6.12 11.73
N ALA A 345 18.50 -5.01 11.28
CA ALA A 345 18.69 -3.69 11.90
C ALA A 345 18.11 -3.60 13.32
N VAL A 346 17.12 -4.44 13.66
CA VAL A 346 16.55 -4.49 15.02
C VAL A 346 17.27 -5.47 15.94
N ILE A 347 18.09 -6.37 15.41
CA ILE A 347 18.78 -7.41 16.19
C ILE A 347 20.16 -6.89 16.61
N PRO A 348 20.51 -6.90 17.91
CA PRO A 348 21.87 -6.67 18.37
C PRO A 348 22.81 -7.74 17.80
N ASP A 349 23.94 -7.31 17.23
CA ASP A 349 24.96 -8.19 16.62
C ASP A 349 24.38 -9.18 15.58
N PRO A 350 23.82 -8.68 14.46
CA PRO A 350 23.20 -9.53 13.46
C PRO A 350 24.20 -10.50 12.83
N PRO A 351 23.77 -11.73 12.48
CA PRO A 351 24.69 -12.76 12.02
C PRO A 351 25.32 -12.41 10.66
N ALA A 352 26.64 -12.60 10.57
CA ALA A 352 27.44 -12.21 9.42
C ALA A 352 26.98 -12.84 8.09
N ASP A 353 26.43 -14.05 8.12
CA ASP A 353 25.93 -14.73 6.92
C ASP A 353 24.74 -14.00 6.28
N LEU A 354 23.86 -13.41 7.11
CA LEU A 354 22.72 -12.64 6.60
C LEU A 354 23.10 -11.20 6.24
N ILE A 355 24.09 -10.60 6.91
CA ILE A 355 24.69 -9.33 6.46
C ILE A 355 25.30 -9.52 5.05
N HIS A 356 25.96 -10.64 4.82
CA HIS A 356 26.49 -10.98 3.50
C HIS A 356 25.38 -11.12 2.45
N ASP A 357 24.21 -11.65 2.82
CA ASP A 357 23.06 -11.68 1.92
C ASP A 357 22.53 -10.28 1.58
N VAL A 358 22.49 -9.34 2.55
CA VAL A 358 22.16 -7.92 2.30
C VAL A 358 23.15 -7.32 1.30
N GLN A 359 24.44 -7.55 1.52
CA GLN A 359 25.51 -7.07 0.65
C GLN A 359 25.34 -7.57 -0.78
N ARG A 360 25.12 -8.87 -0.95
CA ARG A 360 24.97 -9.49 -2.27
C ARG A 360 23.73 -8.98 -3.00
N LEU A 361 22.55 -9.04 -2.36
CA LEU A 361 21.31 -8.63 -3.00
C LEU A 361 21.26 -7.11 -3.23
N GLY A 362 21.77 -6.31 -2.28
CA GLY A 362 21.84 -4.86 -2.40
C GLY A 362 22.80 -4.40 -3.51
N ALA A 363 23.99 -5.00 -3.60
CA ALA A 363 24.93 -4.72 -4.69
C ALA A 363 24.37 -5.11 -6.05
N TRP A 364 23.68 -6.26 -6.13
CA TRP A 364 22.99 -6.68 -7.35
C TRP A 364 21.89 -5.68 -7.73
N ALA A 365 21.00 -5.30 -6.80
CA ALA A 365 19.92 -4.35 -7.08
C ALA A 365 20.45 -2.97 -7.53
N LEU A 366 21.54 -2.50 -6.94
CA LEU A 366 22.25 -1.29 -7.37
C LEU A 366 22.80 -1.41 -8.79
N ALA A 367 23.37 -2.57 -9.16
CA ALA A 367 23.89 -2.79 -10.50
C ALA A 367 22.79 -2.83 -11.58
N GLN A 368 21.56 -3.20 -11.22
CA GLN A 368 20.40 -3.17 -12.13
C GLN A 368 19.79 -1.77 -12.32
N ARG A 369 20.31 -0.75 -11.63
CA ARG A 369 19.76 0.60 -11.68
C ARG A 369 20.07 1.24 -13.04
N SER A 370 19.03 1.62 -13.78
CA SER A 370 19.12 2.34 -15.07
C SER A 370 18.72 3.83 -14.98
N GLY A 371 18.23 4.27 -13.83
CA GLY A 371 17.77 5.64 -13.56
C GLY A 371 17.46 5.84 -12.08
N PRO A 372 16.84 6.97 -11.68
CA PRO A 372 16.56 7.25 -10.27
C PRO A 372 15.48 6.34 -9.68
N LEU A 373 14.61 5.77 -10.50
CA LEU A 373 13.61 4.76 -10.14
C LEU A 373 13.94 3.46 -10.89
N TRP A 374 13.66 2.31 -10.26
CA TRP A 374 13.86 1.01 -10.89
C TRP A 374 12.71 0.67 -11.84
N PRO A 375 13.00 0.01 -12.98
CA PRO A 375 11.99 -0.59 -13.84
C PRO A 375 11.20 -1.65 -13.07
N THR A 376 9.97 -1.98 -13.50
CA THR A 376 9.13 -2.96 -12.79
C THR A 376 9.75 -4.35 -12.76
N PHE A 377 10.59 -4.68 -13.74
CA PHE A 377 11.47 -5.84 -13.73
C PHE A 377 12.91 -5.36 -13.91
N LEU A 378 13.79 -5.67 -12.95
CA LEU A 378 15.11 -5.07 -12.81
C LEU A 378 16.03 -5.34 -14.01
N ASP A 379 15.90 -6.52 -14.62
CA ASP A 379 16.63 -6.96 -15.81
C ASP A 379 15.98 -6.54 -17.13
N GLU A 380 14.80 -5.90 -17.08
CA GLU A 380 14.08 -5.40 -18.24
C GLU A 380 14.01 -3.86 -18.18
N PRO A 381 15.08 -3.13 -18.55
CA PRO A 381 15.16 -1.68 -18.37
C PRO A 381 14.13 -0.87 -19.18
N ASN A 382 13.47 -1.51 -20.15
CA ASN A 382 12.40 -0.90 -20.93
C ASN A 382 11.01 -1.07 -20.30
N THR A 383 10.87 -1.87 -19.24
CA THR A 383 9.61 -1.92 -18.50
C THR A 383 9.41 -0.60 -17.75
N PRO A 384 8.17 -0.11 -17.62
CA PRO A 384 7.94 1.16 -16.96
C PRO A 384 8.32 1.06 -15.47
N VAL A 385 8.74 2.18 -14.87
CA VAL A 385 9.20 2.20 -13.48
C VAL A 385 8.08 1.88 -12.49
N ASP A 386 8.41 1.32 -11.32
CA ASP A 386 7.49 1.13 -10.20
C ASP A 386 7.95 1.98 -9.01
N THR A 387 7.18 3.01 -8.65
CA THR A 387 7.53 3.87 -7.50
C THR A 387 7.51 3.12 -6.18
N SER A 388 6.63 2.11 -6.02
CA SER A 388 6.54 1.34 -4.77
C SER A 388 7.73 0.40 -4.56
N GLY A 389 8.07 -0.42 -5.56
CA GLY A 389 9.26 -1.26 -5.53
C GLY A 389 10.55 -0.44 -5.40
N SER A 390 10.63 0.69 -6.12
CA SER A 390 11.77 1.62 -6.01
C SER A 390 11.92 2.18 -4.61
N ALA A 391 10.82 2.61 -3.97
CA ALA A 391 10.82 3.09 -2.60
C ALA A 391 11.29 1.99 -1.62
N GLY A 392 10.79 0.77 -1.74
CA GLY A 392 11.20 -0.33 -0.88
C GLY A 392 12.69 -0.70 -1.04
N ILE A 393 13.20 -0.75 -2.27
CA ILE A 393 14.64 -0.96 -2.54
C ILE A 393 15.46 0.19 -1.94
N ALA A 394 15.11 1.45 -2.21
CA ALA A 394 15.82 2.61 -1.71
C ALA A 394 15.86 2.68 -0.18
N ALA A 395 14.75 2.35 0.50
CA ALA A 395 14.69 2.31 1.96
C ALA A 395 15.69 1.28 2.52
N ALA A 396 15.75 0.09 1.89
CA ALA A 396 16.68 -0.95 2.30
C ALA A 396 18.14 -0.56 2.03
N LEU A 397 18.43 0.09 0.89
CA LEU A 397 19.77 0.58 0.56
C LEU A 397 20.25 1.66 1.54
N ALA A 398 19.40 2.64 1.86
CA ALA A 398 19.71 3.68 2.83
C ALA A 398 19.95 3.09 4.23
N LEU A 399 19.07 2.17 4.66
CA LEU A 399 19.20 1.50 5.96
C LEU A 399 20.49 0.67 6.04
N ALA A 400 20.78 -0.15 5.03
CA ALA A 400 21.98 -0.97 4.98
C ALA A 400 23.25 -0.12 4.95
N ALA A 401 23.26 1.01 4.23
CA ALA A 401 24.38 1.95 4.24
C ALA A 401 24.60 2.56 5.63
N ARG A 402 23.52 2.96 6.32
CA ARG A 402 23.58 3.51 7.68
C ARG A 402 24.18 2.51 8.69
N HIS A 403 23.90 1.22 8.54
CA HIS A 403 24.50 0.17 9.37
C HIS A 403 25.91 -0.26 8.90
N GLY A 404 26.47 0.38 7.87
CA GLY A 404 27.79 0.05 7.33
C GLY A 404 27.85 -1.26 6.54
N TRP A 405 26.70 -1.81 6.15
CA TRP A 405 26.63 -3.06 5.37
C TRP A 405 26.78 -2.82 3.88
N LEU A 406 26.40 -1.64 3.38
CA LEU A 406 26.58 -1.22 1.99
C LEU A 406 27.39 0.09 1.91
N PRO A 407 28.06 0.37 0.78
CA PRO A 407 28.82 1.61 0.60
C PRO A 407 27.91 2.84 0.51
N ASP A 408 28.49 4.03 0.68
CA ASP A 408 27.79 5.33 0.59
C ASP A 408 27.08 5.56 -0.75
N THR A 409 27.52 4.91 -1.83
CA THR A 409 26.83 4.95 -3.13
C THR A 409 25.41 4.38 -3.06
N ALA A 410 25.14 3.47 -2.12
CA ALA A 410 23.79 2.97 -1.84
C ALA A 410 22.90 4.06 -1.24
N ARG A 411 23.44 4.86 -0.31
CA ARG A 411 22.74 6.01 0.29
C ARG A 411 22.49 7.11 -0.74
N ALA A 412 23.47 7.39 -1.60
CA ALA A 412 23.31 8.35 -2.69
C ALA A 412 22.20 7.93 -3.68
N ALA A 413 22.18 6.65 -4.06
CA ALA A 413 21.12 6.11 -4.90
C ALA A 413 19.73 6.24 -4.25
N ALA A 414 19.61 5.95 -2.95
CA ALA A 414 18.36 6.12 -2.22
C ALA A 414 17.91 7.59 -2.15
N SER A 415 18.84 8.54 -1.99
CA SER A 415 18.53 9.98 -2.01
C SER A 415 17.97 10.43 -3.35
N GLU A 416 18.62 10.04 -4.45
CA GLU A 416 18.14 10.34 -5.82
C GLU A 416 16.77 9.71 -6.09
N THR A 417 16.53 8.50 -5.55
CA THR A 417 15.21 7.85 -5.62
C THR A 417 14.17 8.65 -4.87
N LEU A 418 14.46 9.15 -3.66
CA LEU A 418 13.52 9.97 -2.89
C LEU A 418 13.14 11.26 -3.65
N ASP A 419 14.12 11.93 -4.26
CA ASP A 419 13.88 13.12 -5.08
C ASP A 419 12.96 12.81 -6.27
N ALA A 420 13.17 11.68 -6.94
CA ALA A 420 12.30 11.23 -8.02
C ALA A 420 10.89 10.86 -7.51
N LEU A 421 10.77 10.25 -6.34
CA LEU A 421 9.47 9.91 -5.74
C LEU A 421 8.66 11.17 -5.43
N HIS A 422 9.28 12.22 -4.90
CA HIS A 422 8.61 13.51 -4.67
C HIS A 422 7.98 14.09 -5.95
N SER A 423 8.59 13.87 -7.12
CA SER A 423 8.04 14.32 -8.41
C SER A 423 6.81 13.55 -8.89
N THR A 424 6.51 12.40 -8.25
CA THR A 424 5.37 11.53 -8.58
C THR A 424 4.19 11.68 -7.63
N LEU A 425 4.28 12.60 -6.66
CA LEU A 425 3.17 12.93 -5.78
C LEU A 425 2.05 13.64 -6.54
N THR A 426 0.80 13.28 -6.26
CA THR A 426 -0.36 14.08 -6.66
C THR A 426 -0.31 15.45 -5.96
N PRO A 427 -1.02 16.48 -6.47
CA PRO A 427 -1.01 17.80 -5.85
C PRO A 427 -1.37 17.80 -4.36
N ASP A 428 -2.21 16.85 -3.95
CA ASP A 428 -2.67 16.67 -2.57
C ASP A 428 -1.87 15.62 -1.77
N GLY A 429 -0.73 15.16 -2.30
CA GLY A 429 0.27 14.40 -1.56
C GLY A 429 0.15 12.87 -1.60
N PHE A 430 -0.74 12.29 -2.40
CA PHE A 430 -0.74 10.84 -2.61
C PHE A 430 0.40 10.42 -3.55
N LEU A 431 0.94 9.21 -3.38
CA LEU A 431 1.97 8.69 -4.27
C LEU A 431 1.37 8.05 -5.52
N GLY A 432 1.68 8.63 -6.70
CA GLY A 432 1.40 8.05 -8.00
C GLY A 432 2.54 7.15 -8.52
N GLY A 433 2.40 6.67 -9.76
CA GLY A 433 3.46 5.89 -10.43
C GLY A 433 3.66 4.48 -9.88
N VAL A 434 2.75 3.99 -9.03
CA VAL A 434 2.84 2.66 -8.42
C VAL A 434 2.43 1.61 -9.45
N ALA A 435 3.19 0.52 -9.59
CA ALA A 435 2.71 -0.64 -10.35
C ALA A 435 1.58 -1.33 -9.60
N GLN A 436 0.46 -1.61 -10.28
CA GLN A 436 -0.73 -2.21 -9.65
C GLN A 436 -0.38 -3.52 -8.93
N VAL A 437 -1.19 -3.92 -7.94
CA VAL A 437 -1.08 -5.25 -7.31
C VAL A 437 -1.14 -6.36 -8.37
N ASN A 438 -0.37 -7.44 -8.18
CA ASN A 438 -0.06 -8.44 -9.21
C ASN A 438 -1.17 -9.46 -9.49
N LYS A 439 -2.44 -9.10 -9.21
CA LYS A 439 -3.61 -9.98 -9.32
C LYS A 439 -3.82 -10.57 -10.72
N ALA A 440 -3.34 -9.88 -11.76
CA ALA A 440 -3.43 -10.32 -13.16
C ALA A 440 -2.09 -10.74 -13.75
N GLY A 441 -1.15 -11.18 -12.91
CA GLY A 441 0.11 -11.75 -13.33
C GLY A 441 1.12 -10.73 -13.84
N GLU A 442 2.23 -11.23 -14.38
CA GLU A 442 3.36 -10.40 -14.84
C GLU A 442 3.00 -9.52 -16.05
N GLY A 443 2.00 -9.91 -16.86
CA GLY A 443 1.54 -9.11 -17.99
C GLY A 443 1.04 -7.73 -17.56
N LEU A 444 0.25 -7.68 -16.48
CA LEU A 444 -0.19 -6.41 -15.88
C LEU A 444 0.99 -5.61 -15.30
N GLN A 445 2.01 -6.30 -14.77
CA GLN A 445 3.18 -5.63 -14.21
C GLN A 445 4.06 -4.98 -15.29
N ARG A 446 4.17 -5.61 -16.47
CA ARG A 446 4.91 -5.06 -17.62
C ARG A 446 4.14 -3.96 -18.37
N ASP A 447 2.81 -3.91 -18.24
CA ASP A 447 1.96 -2.86 -18.82
C ASP A 447 2.32 -1.48 -18.23
N PRO A 448 2.23 -0.37 -19.00
CA PRO A 448 2.44 1.01 -18.51
C PRO A 448 1.38 1.52 -17.52
N TYR A 449 0.37 0.73 -17.19
CA TYR A 449 -0.66 1.08 -16.21
C TYR A 449 -0.08 1.32 -14.82
N ARG A 450 -0.16 2.56 -14.36
CA ARG A 450 0.28 3.00 -13.03
C ARG A 450 -0.88 3.62 -12.28
N VAL A 451 -0.83 3.46 -10.96
CA VAL A 451 -1.92 3.81 -10.06
C VAL A 451 -1.41 4.69 -8.93
N ILE A 452 -2.36 5.30 -8.22
CA ILE A 452 -2.12 5.92 -6.93
C ILE A 452 -2.31 4.83 -5.87
N SER A 453 -1.41 4.73 -4.90
CA SER A 453 -1.58 3.77 -3.81
C SER A 453 -0.84 4.15 -2.52
N GLN A 454 -1.53 3.97 -1.40
CA GLN A 454 -1.09 4.43 -0.10
C GLN A 454 -0.04 3.52 0.54
N PHE A 455 -0.02 2.21 0.24
CA PHE A 455 1.09 1.35 0.70
C PHE A 455 2.45 1.84 0.16
N GLY A 456 2.46 2.42 -1.05
CA GLY A 456 3.64 3.06 -1.63
C GLY A 456 4.07 4.31 -0.86
N MET A 457 3.12 5.07 -0.30
CA MET A 457 3.41 6.19 0.60
C MET A 457 4.11 5.71 1.87
N GLY A 458 3.63 4.61 2.45
CA GLY A 458 4.30 3.95 3.58
C GLY A 458 5.74 3.58 3.27
N LEU A 459 6.02 3.02 2.09
CA LEU A 459 7.40 2.70 1.67
C LEU A 459 8.24 3.95 1.44
N MET A 460 7.69 4.99 0.80
CA MET A 460 8.39 6.27 0.61
C MET A 460 8.78 6.91 1.96
N ALA A 461 7.88 6.86 2.94
CA ALA A 461 8.15 7.34 4.30
C ALA A 461 9.33 6.61 4.96
N GLN A 462 9.49 5.31 4.70
CA GLN A 462 10.64 4.54 5.18
C GLN A 462 11.94 4.99 4.51
N VAL A 463 11.93 5.38 3.23
CA VAL A 463 13.10 5.99 2.56
C VAL A 463 13.47 7.31 3.24
N MET A 464 12.47 8.18 3.46
CA MET A 464 12.65 9.47 4.13
C MET A 464 13.30 9.31 5.50
N ALA A 465 12.77 8.40 6.32
CA ALA A 465 13.31 8.13 7.64
C ALA A 465 14.69 7.47 7.61
N ALA A 466 14.93 6.57 6.65
CA ALA A 466 16.24 5.92 6.48
C ALA A 466 17.35 6.91 6.09
N LEU A 467 17.01 8.00 5.40
CA LEU A 467 17.97 9.04 4.99
C LEU A 467 18.18 10.15 6.03
N ALA A 468 17.18 10.39 6.89
CA ALA A 468 17.18 11.45 7.90
C ALA A 468 18.01 11.13 9.16
N GLY A 469 18.06 9.86 9.55
CA GLY A 469 18.96 9.36 10.60
C GLY A 469 20.24 8.83 10.01
#